data_AF-A0A661YQ01-F1
#
_entry.id   AF-A0A661YQ01-F1
#
_cell.length_a   1.000
_cell.length_b   1.000
_cell.length_c   1.000
_cell.angle_alpha   90.00
_cell.angle_beta   90.00
_cell.angle_gamma   90.00
#
_symmetry.space_group_name_H-M   'P 1'
#
loop_
_entity.id
_entity.type
_entity.pdbx_description
1 polymer ?
#
loop_
_entity_poly.entity_id
_entity_poly.type
_entity_poly.pdbx_seq_one_letter_code
_entity_poly.pdbx_strand_id
1 'polypeptide(L)'
;MNKKYQNLTVYIALIILFVLGVVTIFNTINSFGGGDNVSHYFGSHWGWKHPAYLFNHWHKPVFTILSSPFAQFGFNGLRIYNLMVGLSTAFITYKIAQHFQLKTAWIAIGFTLLTPIYFIMVFTGLTEVTFSFFLMLSIY
;
A
#
# COMPACT_ATOMS: atom_id res chain seq x y z
N MET A 1 13.37 24.97 5.57
CA MET A 1 12.22 24.72 6.46
C MET A 1 12.73 24.03 7.71
N ASN A 2 12.27 24.38 8.92
CA ASN A 2 12.66 23.65 10.13
C ASN A 2 12.26 22.16 9.97
N LYS A 3 13.15 21.22 10.35
CA LYS A 3 12.93 19.77 10.23
C LYS A 3 11.62 19.33 10.91
N LYS A 4 11.22 20.01 12.00
CA LYS A 4 9.93 19.79 12.67
C LYS A 4 8.73 20.16 11.79
N TYR A 5 8.75 21.34 11.16
CA TYR A 5 7.67 21.77 10.26
C TYR A 5 7.58 20.88 9.01
N GLN A 6 8.71 20.42 8.50
CA GLN A 6 8.74 19.48 7.36
C GLN A 6 8.09 18.14 7.69
N ASN A 7 8.35 17.58 8.87
CA ASN A 7 7.71 16.34 9.29
C ASN A 7 6.20 16.54 9.47
N LEU A 8 5.76 17.66 10.05
CA LEU A 8 4.33 17.96 10.20
C LEU A 8 3.62 18.06 8.84
N THR A 9 4.21 18.78 7.87
CA THR A 9 3.66 18.87 6.51
C THR A 9 3.53 17.49 5.87
N VAL A 10 4.51 16.61 6.05
CA VAL A 10 4.47 15.23 5.53
C VAL A 10 3.34 14.43 6.16
N TYR A 11 3.16 14.48 7.48
CA TYR A 11 2.05 13.76 8.13
C TYR A 11 0.68 14.27 7.67
N ILE A 12 0.51 15.59 7.54
CA ILE A 12 -0.72 16.18 7.01
C ILE A 12 -0.96 15.70 5.57
N ALA A 13 0.08 15.71 4.72
CA ALA A 13 -0.03 15.24 3.34
C ALA A 13 -0.42 13.76 3.27
N LEU A 14 0.18 12.88 4.08
CA LEU A 14 -0.16 11.45 4.12
C LEU A 14 -1.60 11.22 4.59
N ILE A 15 -2.08 11.98 5.57
CA ILE A 15 -3.48 11.92 6.03
C ILE A 15 -4.44 12.35 4.91
N ILE A 16 -4.14 13.46 4.23
CA ILE A 16 -4.95 13.93 3.11
C ILE A 16 -4.99 12.87 1.99
N LEU A 17 -3.83 12.33 1.62
CA LEU A 17 -3.73 11.29 0.59
C LEU A 17 -4.46 10.00 1.00
N PHE A 18 -4.44 9.64 2.27
CA PHE A 18 -5.21 8.51 2.78
C PHE A 18 -6.71 8.76 2.62
N VAL A 19 -7.22 9.92 3.07
CA VAL A 19 -8.64 10.26 2.94
C VAL A 19 -9.06 10.29 1.47
N LEU A 20 -8.29 10.93 0.59
CA LEU A 20 -8.56 10.96 -0.84
C LEU A 20 -8.54 9.55 -1.44
N GLY A 21 -7.56 8.72 -1.08
CA GLY A 21 -7.46 7.35 -1.54
C GLY A 21 -8.64 6.48 -1.09
N VAL A 22 -9.12 6.64 0.15
CA VAL A 22 -10.33 5.96 0.63
C VAL A 22 -11.54 6.40 -0.18
N VAL A 23 -11.71 7.71 -0.41
CA VAL A 23 -12.79 8.22 -1.28
C VAL A 23 -12.70 7.61 -2.68
N THR A 24 -11.50 7.53 -3.27
CA THR A 24 -11.29 6.87 -4.58
C THR A 24 -11.70 5.40 -4.54
N ILE A 25 -11.33 4.65 -3.50
CA ILE A 25 -11.69 3.24 -3.35
C ILE A 25 -13.22 3.04 -3.40
N PHE A 26 -13.97 3.85 -2.67
CA PHE A 26 -15.43 3.72 -2.61
C PHE A 26 -16.15 4.25 -3.86
N ASN A 27 -15.49 5.04 -4.70
CA ASN A 27 -16.06 5.58 -5.94
C ASN A 27 -15.57 4.86 -7.21
N THR A 28 -14.75 3.82 -7.09
CA THR A 28 -14.16 3.12 -8.24
C THR A 28 -14.19 1.61 -8.08
N ILE A 29 -14.33 0.91 -9.21
CA ILE A 29 -14.21 -0.55 -9.31
C ILE A 29 -12.90 -0.80 -10.06
N ASN A 30 -11.78 -0.87 -9.33
CA ASN A 30 -10.47 -1.05 -9.95
C ASN A 30 -10.23 -2.53 -10.29
N SER A 31 -10.25 -2.84 -11.60
CA SER A 31 -10.06 -4.18 -12.14
C SER A 31 -8.64 -4.46 -12.64
N PHE A 32 -7.70 -3.53 -12.43
CA PHE A 32 -6.30 -3.74 -12.82
C PHE A 32 -5.71 -4.97 -12.12
N GLY A 33 -4.92 -5.77 -12.86
CA GLY A 33 -4.42 -7.07 -12.38
C GLY A 33 -5.35 -8.26 -12.64
N GLY A 34 -6.53 -8.04 -13.21
CA GLY A 34 -7.39 -9.13 -13.71
C GLY A 34 -7.75 -10.19 -12.66
N GLY A 35 -7.55 -11.46 -12.99
CA GLY A 35 -7.88 -12.59 -12.11
C GLY A 35 -7.07 -12.62 -10.82
N ASP A 36 -5.81 -12.20 -10.84
CA ASP A 36 -4.94 -12.21 -9.67
C ASP A 36 -5.47 -11.28 -8.58
N ASN A 37 -5.91 -10.10 -8.97
CA ASN A 37 -6.51 -9.10 -8.08
C ASN A 37 -7.66 -9.69 -7.23
N VAL A 38 -8.54 -10.48 -7.85
CA VAL A 38 -9.68 -11.12 -7.20
C VAL A 38 -9.25 -12.39 -6.45
N SER A 39 -8.33 -13.17 -7.02
CA SER A 39 -7.80 -14.39 -6.41
C SER A 39 -7.12 -14.11 -5.06
N HIS A 40 -6.28 -13.08 -5.00
CA HIS A 40 -5.64 -12.62 -3.76
C HIS A 40 -6.65 -12.19 -2.70
N TYR A 41 -7.74 -11.54 -3.11
CA TYR A 41 -8.86 -11.25 -2.21
C TYR A 41 -9.50 -12.51 -1.65
N PHE A 42 -9.83 -13.50 -2.48
CA PHE A 42 -10.43 -14.74 -1.98
C PHE A 42 -9.49 -15.49 -1.06
N GLY A 43 -8.20 -15.58 -1.37
CA GLY A 43 -7.21 -16.19 -0.49
C GLY A 43 -7.15 -15.50 0.88
N SER A 44 -7.20 -14.17 0.90
CA SER A 44 -7.11 -13.36 2.12
C SER A 44 -8.41 -13.36 2.93
N HIS A 45 -9.56 -13.36 2.25
CA HIS A 45 -10.87 -13.39 2.88
C HIS A 45 -11.16 -14.77 3.48
N TRP A 46 -10.97 -15.83 2.70
CA TRP A 46 -11.29 -17.21 3.09
C TRP A 46 -10.17 -17.93 3.83
N GLY A 47 -8.99 -17.33 3.97
CA GLY A 47 -7.83 -17.96 4.61
C GLY A 47 -8.10 -18.44 6.04
N TRP A 48 -8.93 -17.73 6.80
CA TRP A 48 -9.30 -18.15 8.17
C TRP A 48 -10.21 -19.38 8.19
N LYS A 49 -11.06 -19.56 7.16
CA LYS A 49 -11.94 -20.72 7.00
C LYS A 49 -11.21 -21.91 6.37
N HIS A 50 -10.27 -21.62 5.47
CA HIS A 50 -9.47 -22.58 4.74
C HIS A 50 -7.98 -22.23 4.92
N PRO A 51 -7.35 -22.64 6.04
CA PRO A 51 -5.97 -22.25 6.40
C PRO A 51 -4.92 -22.53 5.32
N ALA A 52 -5.16 -23.51 4.44
CA ALA A 52 -4.32 -23.78 3.28
C ALA A 52 -4.13 -22.54 2.37
N TYR A 53 -5.09 -21.62 2.29
CA TYR A 53 -4.95 -20.40 1.50
C TYR A 53 -3.97 -19.39 2.11
N LEU A 54 -3.83 -19.36 3.44
CA LEU A 54 -2.88 -18.46 4.13
C LEU A 54 -1.42 -18.82 3.81
N PHE A 55 -1.14 -20.09 3.54
CA PHE A 55 0.21 -20.60 3.28
C PHE A 55 0.43 -20.99 1.81
N ASN A 56 -0.53 -20.69 0.93
CA ASN A 56 -0.40 -20.99 -0.49
C ASN A 56 0.56 -20.02 -1.18
N HIS A 57 1.57 -20.56 -1.86
CA HIS A 57 2.59 -19.77 -2.58
C HIS A 57 2.02 -18.90 -3.72
N TRP A 58 0.92 -19.29 -4.35
CA TRP A 58 0.25 -18.49 -5.38
C TRP A 58 -0.36 -17.21 -4.80
N HIS A 59 -0.94 -17.28 -3.60
CA HIS A 59 -1.53 -16.11 -2.94
C HIS A 59 -0.50 -15.23 -2.22
N LYS A 60 0.76 -15.68 -2.12
CA LYS A 60 1.87 -15.04 -1.39
C LYS A 60 1.59 -14.96 0.12
N PRO A 61 2.08 -15.92 0.93
CA PRO A 61 1.67 -16.07 2.33
C PRO A 61 1.77 -14.81 3.18
N VAL A 62 2.86 -14.05 3.03
CA VAL A 62 3.08 -12.80 3.76
C VAL A 62 1.99 -11.77 3.45
N PHE A 63 1.66 -11.58 2.17
CA PHE A 63 0.59 -10.70 1.75
C PHE A 63 -0.76 -11.20 2.27
N THR A 64 -1.06 -12.49 2.10
CA THR A 64 -2.35 -13.07 2.50
C THR A 64 -2.59 -12.89 3.99
N ILE A 65 -1.60 -13.21 4.84
CA ILE A 65 -1.72 -13.11 6.29
C ILE A 65 -1.94 -11.65 6.72
N LEU A 66 -1.13 -10.73 6.21
CA LEU A 66 -1.20 -9.31 6.60
C LEU A 66 -2.49 -8.62 6.11
N SER A 67 -2.96 -9.00 4.92
CA SER A 67 -4.14 -8.40 4.31
C SER A 67 -5.45 -9.07 4.75
N SER A 68 -5.39 -10.30 5.30
CA SER A 68 -6.56 -11.07 5.72
C SER A 68 -7.50 -10.40 6.72
N PRO A 69 -7.05 -9.60 7.72
CA PRO A 69 -7.97 -8.92 8.64
C PRO A 69 -8.77 -7.85 7.90
N PHE A 70 -8.17 -7.20 6.91
CA PHE A 70 -8.80 -6.18 6.10
C PHE A 70 -9.74 -6.77 5.05
N ALA A 71 -9.38 -7.93 4.47
CA ALA A 71 -10.21 -8.64 3.51
C ALA A 71 -11.56 -9.11 4.09
N GLN A 72 -11.71 -9.16 5.42
CA GLN A 72 -13.01 -9.45 6.05
C GLN A 72 -14.05 -8.35 5.79
N PHE A 73 -13.61 -7.12 5.52
CA PHE A 73 -14.48 -5.99 5.16
C PHE A 73 -14.77 -5.92 3.65
N GLY A 74 -14.66 -7.04 2.95
CA GLY A 74 -14.84 -7.13 1.52
C GLY A 74 -13.62 -6.67 0.73
N PHE A 75 -13.79 -6.60 -0.59
CA PHE A 75 -12.70 -6.24 -1.50
C PHE A 75 -12.14 -4.84 -1.25
N ASN A 76 -12.99 -3.89 -0.86
CA ASN A 76 -12.54 -2.55 -0.50
C ASN A 76 -11.68 -2.53 0.76
N GLY A 77 -11.90 -3.44 1.72
CA GLY A 77 -11.00 -3.60 2.86
C GLY A 77 -9.59 -3.98 2.42
N LEU A 78 -9.47 -4.93 1.49
CA LEU A 78 -8.17 -5.30 0.90
C LEU A 78 -7.49 -4.13 0.17
N ARG A 79 -8.26 -3.32 -0.57
CA ARG A 79 -7.74 -2.13 -1.24
C ARG A 79 -7.27 -1.08 -0.23
N ILE A 80 -7.97 -0.91 0.89
CA ILE A 80 -7.55 -0.02 1.99
C ILE A 80 -6.23 -0.51 2.60
N TYR A 81 -6.04 -1.82 2.77
CA TYR A 81 -4.75 -2.38 3.18
C TYR A 81 -3.63 -1.96 2.22
N ASN A 82 -3.82 -2.16 0.91
CA ASN A 82 -2.81 -1.76 -0.07
C ASN A 82 -2.57 -0.24 -0.09
N LEU A 83 -3.60 0.58 0.13
CA LEU A 83 -3.46 2.03 0.31
C LEU A 83 -2.56 2.37 1.51
N MET A 84 -2.81 1.75 2.67
CA MET A 84 -2.00 1.96 3.88
C MET A 84 -0.54 1.55 3.65
N VAL A 85 -0.33 0.41 2.99
CA VAL A 85 1.01 -0.08 2.66
C VAL A 85 1.71 0.84 1.66
N GLY A 86 1.04 1.29 0.59
CA GLY A 86 1.61 2.22 -0.38
C GLY A 86 2.02 3.57 0.24
N LEU A 87 1.19 4.11 1.14
CA LEU A 87 1.53 5.31 1.93
C LEU A 87 2.72 5.07 2.87
N SER A 88 2.79 3.89 3.47
CA SER A 88 3.92 3.49 4.32
C SER A 88 5.21 3.38 3.51
N THR A 89 5.16 2.81 2.30
CA THR A 89 6.27 2.77 1.35
C THR A 89 6.76 4.18 1.04
N ALA A 90 5.83 5.10 0.70
CA ALA A 90 6.17 6.49 0.40
C ALA A 90 6.82 7.22 1.59
N PHE A 91 6.37 6.92 2.82
CA PHE A 91 6.98 7.45 4.04
C PHE A 91 8.40 6.92 4.26
N ILE A 92 8.65 5.63 4.03
CA ILE A 92 10.00 5.05 4.10
C ILE A 92 10.90 5.65 3.03
N THR A 93 10.42 5.80 1.79
CA THR A 93 11.17 6.50 0.72
C THR A 93 11.53 7.92 1.12
N TYR A 94 10.62 8.65 1.77
CA TYR A 94 10.90 9.97 2.34
C TYR A 94 12.01 9.92 3.39
N LYS A 95 12.00 8.93 4.29
CA LYS A 95 13.04 8.75 5.31
C LYS A 95 14.41 8.44 4.71
N ILE A 96 14.46 7.59 3.69
CA ILE A 96 15.67 7.33 2.91
C ILE A 96 16.18 8.64 2.26
N ALA A 97 15.30 9.41 1.63
CA ALA A 97 15.65 10.70 1.03
C ALA A 97 16.17 11.72 2.09
N GLN A 98 15.63 11.68 3.32
CA GLN A 98 16.17 12.47 4.44
C GLN A 98 17.56 11.99 4.87
N HIS A 99 17.81 10.68 4.86
CA HIS A 99 19.12 10.10 5.19
C HIS A 99 20.20 10.58 4.21
N PHE A 100 19.88 10.63 2.91
CA PHE A 100 20.75 11.20 1.87
C PHE A 100 20.79 12.74 1.85
N GLN A 101 20.19 13.42 2.84
CA GLN A 101 20.20 14.88 2.97
C GLN A 101 19.65 15.63 1.74
N LEU A 102 18.72 15.02 0.99
CA LEU A 102 18.09 15.67 -0.15
C LEU A 102 17.26 16.87 0.32
N LYS A 103 17.54 18.06 -0.24
CA LYS A 103 16.86 19.33 0.12
C LYS A 103 15.34 19.24 -0.04
N THR A 104 14.88 18.43 -0.99
CA THR A 104 13.47 18.26 -1.36
C THR A 104 12.96 16.84 -1.07
N ALA A 105 13.44 16.22 0.02
CA ALA A 105 13.05 14.84 0.40
C ALA A 105 11.53 14.60 0.39
N TRP A 106 10.70 15.61 0.70
CA TRP A 106 9.24 15.50 0.70
C TRP A 106 8.64 15.13 -0.67
N ILE A 107 9.31 15.46 -1.78
CA ILE A 107 8.87 15.13 -3.15
C ILE A 107 8.90 13.61 -3.38
N ALA A 108 9.72 12.86 -2.62
CA ALA A 108 9.78 11.41 -2.70
C ALA A 108 8.41 10.73 -2.48
N ILE A 109 7.54 11.33 -1.67
CA ILE A 109 6.17 10.85 -1.46
C ILE A 109 5.37 10.91 -2.76
N GLY A 110 5.42 12.06 -3.44
CA GLY A 110 4.76 12.28 -4.72
C GLY A 110 5.29 11.35 -5.80
N PHE A 111 6.62 11.23 -5.94
CA PHE A 111 7.21 10.32 -6.92
C PHE A 111 6.85 8.85 -6.66
N THR A 112 6.80 8.42 -5.39
CA THR A 112 6.43 7.03 -5.10
C THR A 112 4.97 6.77 -5.49
N LEU A 113 4.05 7.61 -5.03
CA LEU A 113 2.61 7.35 -5.17
C LEU A 113 2.04 7.69 -6.54
N LEU A 114 2.55 8.74 -7.19
CA LEU A 114 2.01 9.26 -8.45
C LEU A 114 2.68 8.68 -9.70
N THR A 115 3.59 7.71 -9.53
CA THR A 115 4.09 6.94 -10.67
C THR A 115 2.93 6.13 -11.27
N PRO A 116 2.67 6.19 -12.59
CA PRO A 116 1.41 5.71 -13.17
C PRO A 116 1.01 4.28 -12.79
N ILE A 117 1.95 3.33 -12.88
CA ILE A 117 1.67 1.91 -12.57
C ILE A 117 1.48 1.73 -11.06
N TYR A 118 2.32 2.35 -10.24
CA TYR A 118 2.21 2.24 -8.80
C TYR A 118 0.90 2.82 -8.28
N PHE A 119 0.51 3.99 -8.77
CA PHE A 119 -0.75 4.66 -8.42
C PHE A 119 -1.95 3.74 -8.62
N ILE A 120 -2.03 3.05 -9.77
CA ILE A 120 -3.12 2.13 -10.06
C ILE A 120 -3.08 0.92 -9.10
N MET A 121 -1.88 0.35 -8.87
CA MET A 121 -1.71 -0.83 -8.01
C MET A 121 -2.06 -0.57 -6.54
N VAL A 122 -1.85 0.64 -6.03
CA VAL A 122 -2.23 1.00 -4.64
C VAL A 122 -3.74 0.79 -4.39
N PHE A 123 -4.56 0.85 -5.44
CA PHE A 123 -6.01 0.65 -5.36
C PHE A 123 -6.47 -0.75 -5.79
N THR A 124 -5.59 -1.73 -5.92
CA THR A 124 -5.93 -3.13 -6.21
C THR A 124 -5.67 -4.02 -4.99
N GLY A 125 -5.92 -5.33 -5.11
CA GLY A 125 -5.52 -6.41 -4.23
C GLY A 125 -4.25 -7.13 -4.67
N LEU A 126 -3.42 -6.49 -5.50
CA LEU A 126 -2.14 -7.04 -5.95
C LEU A 126 -1.09 -7.02 -4.84
N THR A 127 -0.16 -7.97 -4.90
CA THR A 127 0.83 -8.19 -3.82
C THR A 127 2.04 -7.27 -3.91
N GLU A 128 2.26 -6.69 -5.09
CA GLU A 128 3.40 -5.87 -5.47
C GLU A 128 3.54 -4.64 -4.56
N VAL A 129 2.42 -4.08 -4.10
CA VAL A 129 2.43 -2.94 -3.16
C VAL A 129 3.05 -3.36 -1.82
N THR A 130 2.71 -4.53 -1.29
CA THR A 130 3.30 -5.11 -0.07
C THR A 130 4.78 -5.44 -0.26
N PHE A 131 5.16 -6.04 -1.38
CA PHE A 131 6.56 -6.35 -1.63
C PHE A 131 7.41 -5.11 -1.90
N SER A 132 6.84 -4.06 -2.50
CA SER A 132 7.52 -2.76 -2.61
C SER A 132 7.80 -2.14 -1.24
N PHE A 133 6.88 -2.29 -0.28
CA PHE A 133 7.09 -1.83 1.09
C PHE A 133 8.26 -2.57 1.74
N PHE A 134 8.28 -3.90 1.67
CA PHE A 134 9.40 -4.69 2.22
C PHE A 134 10.72 -4.38 1.53
N LEU A 135 10.73 -4.15 0.21
CA LEU A 135 11.93 -3.74 -0.51
C LEU A 135 12.46 -2.40 0.03
N MET A 136 11.61 -1.39 0.14
CA MET A 136 12.01 -0.09 0.66
C MET A 136 12.44 -0.16 2.14
N LEU A 137 11.77 -0.99 2.94
CA LEU A 137 12.14 -1.22 4.33
C LEU A 137 13.51 -1.91 4.44
N SER A 138 13.87 -2.79 3.51
CA SER A 138 15.18 -3.46 3.52
C SER A 138 16.34 -2.52 3.16
N ILE A 139 16.05 -1.43 2.45
CA ILE A 139 17.03 -0.40 2.05
C ILE A 139 17.24 0.63 3.16
N TYR A 140 16.22 0.88 4.00
CA TYR A 140 16.25 1.88 5.07
C TYR A 140 17.04 1.40 6.30
#